data_AF-A0A0S4L6W8-F1
#
_entry.id   AF-A0A0S4L6W8-F1
#
_cell.length_a   1.000
_cell.length_b   1.000
_cell.length_c   1.000
_cell.angle_alpha   90.00
_cell.angle_beta   90.00
_cell.angle_gamma   90.00
#
_symmetry.space_group_name_H-M   'P 1'
#
loop_
_entity.id
_entity.type
_entity.pdbx_description
1 polymer ?
#
loop_
_entity_poly.entity_id
_entity_poly.type
_entity_poly.pdbx_seq_one_letter_code
_entity_poly.pdbx_strand_id
1 'polypeptide(L)'
;MDTTNVETQAPVITLTDAAVKEIKRLINVQGIEEGGLRLGVKGGGCSGLSYTINFDDKIGQYDQVYEINGVKVIIDTKSAIYLQGTQLDYQKDLMGGNFKFLNPNANKTCGCGESFSA
;
A
#
# COMPACT_ATOMS: atom_id res chain seq x y z
N MET A 1 22.43 27.94 -3.65
CA MET A 1 22.83 26.54 -3.89
C MET A 1 22.17 25.75 -2.77
N ASP A 2 20.94 25.27 -3.00
CA ASP A 2 20.24 24.46 -2.01
C ASP A 2 20.05 23.07 -2.63
N THR A 3 20.88 22.14 -2.18
CA THR A 3 20.90 20.74 -2.60
C THR A 3 19.73 20.03 -1.95
N THR A 4 18.61 19.91 -2.67
CA THR A 4 17.54 19.00 -2.31
C THR A 4 18.04 17.57 -2.58
N ASN A 5 18.64 16.97 -1.56
CA ASN A 5 18.99 15.56 -1.54
C ASN A 5 17.68 14.75 -1.50
N VAL A 6 17.10 14.48 -2.67
CA VAL A 6 16.04 13.49 -2.80
C VAL A 6 16.71 12.12 -2.73
N GLU A 7 17.05 11.69 -1.52
CA GLU A 7 17.51 10.33 -1.25
C GLU A 7 16.39 9.38 -1.69
N THR A 8 16.53 8.88 -2.91
CA THR A 8 15.62 7.89 -3.52
C THR A 8 15.91 6.56 -2.83
N GLN A 9 15.49 6.45 -1.56
CA GLN A 9 15.48 5.18 -0.85
C GLN A 9 14.61 4.23 -1.66
N ALA A 10 15.17 3.08 -2.02
CA ALA A 10 14.47 2.06 -2.78
C ALA A 10 13.13 1.78 -2.09
N PRO A 11 12.01 1.85 -2.82
CA PRO A 11 10.71 1.79 -2.19
C PRO A 11 10.54 0.42 -1.55
N VAL A 12 10.15 0.41 -0.27
CA VAL A 12 9.93 -0.83 0.49
C VAL A 12 8.85 -1.71 -0.14
N ILE A 13 7.96 -1.12 -0.93
CA ILE A 13 6.88 -1.77 -1.66
C ILE A 13 6.96 -1.40 -3.14
N THR A 14 6.56 -2.30 -4.02
CA THR A 14 6.38 -1.99 -5.45
C THR A 14 4.89 -1.90 -5.80
N LEU A 15 4.56 -1.11 -6.82
CA LEU A 15 3.19 -0.97 -7.32
C LEU A 15 3.11 -1.49 -8.75
N THR A 16 2.06 -2.23 -9.10
CA THR A 16 1.78 -2.55 -10.50
C THR A 16 1.16 -1.35 -11.23
N ASP A 17 1.25 -1.32 -12.56
CA ASP A 17 0.66 -0.24 -13.37
C ASP A 17 -0.85 -0.08 -13.10
N ALA A 18 -1.56 -1.20 -12.95
CA ALA A 18 -2.99 -1.20 -12.61
C ALA A 18 -3.25 -0.54 -11.26
N ALA A 19 -2.45 -0.85 -10.24
CA ALA A 19 -2.56 -0.22 -8.93
C ALA A 19 -2.28 1.28 -9.03
N VAL A 20 -1.17 1.69 -9.67
CA VAL A 20 -0.81 3.10 -9.85
C VAL A 20 -1.94 3.87 -10.53
N LYS A 21 -2.52 3.33 -11.59
CA LYS A 21 -3.59 3.96 -12.35
C LYS A 21 -4.84 4.17 -11.49
N GLU A 22 -5.25 3.16 -10.74
CA GLU A 22 -6.42 3.29 -9.86
C GLU A 22 -6.15 4.23 -8.69
N ILE A 23 -4.95 4.18 -8.08
CA ILE A 23 -4.56 5.08 -6.99
C ILE A 23 -4.62 6.54 -7.47
N LYS A 24 -4.04 6.85 -8.64
CA LYS A 24 -4.11 8.19 -9.25
C LYS A 24 -5.55 8.63 -9.48
N ARG A 25 -6.40 7.71 -9.97
CA ARG A 25 -7.83 7.99 -10.16
C ARG A 25 -8.50 8.33 -8.83
N LEU A 26 -8.25 7.56 -7.78
CA LEU A 26 -8.84 7.76 -6.45
C LEU A 26 -8.34 9.06 -5.79
N ILE A 27 -7.05 9.36 -5.87
CA ILE A 27 -6.46 10.62 -5.39
C ILE A 27 -7.12 11.81 -6.08
N ASN A 28 -7.28 11.74 -7.41
CA ASN A 28 -7.91 12.80 -8.18
C ASN A 28 -9.40 12.97 -7.84
N VAL A 29 -10.13 11.87 -7.67
CA VAL A 29 -11.56 11.88 -7.26
C VAL A 29 -11.73 12.43 -5.84
N GLN A 30 -10.79 12.16 -4.94
CA GLN A 30 -10.82 12.67 -3.56
C GLN A 30 -10.28 14.10 -3.43
N GLY A 31 -9.63 14.65 -4.46
CA GLY A 31 -9.06 15.99 -4.43
C GLY A 31 -7.84 16.11 -3.50
N ILE A 32 -7.06 15.04 -3.36
CA ILE A 32 -5.85 15.05 -2.52
C ILE A 32 -4.69 15.61 -3.34
N GLU A 33 -4.29 16.86 -3.05
CA GLU A 33 -3.22 17.55 -3.79
C GLU A 33 -1.84 17.30 -3.18
N GLU A 34 -1.72 17.35 -1.85
CA GLU A 34 -0.43 17.32 -1.16
C GLU A 34 -0.06 15.94 -0.61
N GLY A 35 -1.04 15.10 -0.29
CA GLY A 35 -0.84 13.78 0.28
C GLY A 35 -0.79 12.64 -0.73
N GLY A 36 -1.17 11.45 -0.27
CA GLY A 36 -1.01 10.24 -1.07
C GLY A 36 -1.60 8.98 -0.45
N LEU A 37 -1.14 7.85 -0.97
CA LEU A 37 -1.54 6.52 -0.55
C LEU A 37 -0.84 6.14 0.74
N ARG A 38 -1.58 6.02 1.84
CA ARG A 38 -1.06 5.53 3.11
C ARG A 38 -1.20 4.02 3.22
N LEU A 39 -0.08 3.32 3.35
CA LEU A 39 -0.03 1.88 3.56
C LEU A 39 0.40 1.57 4.99
N GLY A 40 -0.26 0.58 5.57
CA GLY A 40 0.02 0.14 6.93
C GLY A 40 -0.32 -1.32 7.16
N VAL A 41 0.08 -1.83 8.31
CA VAL A 41 -0.37 -3.13 8.81
C VAL A 41 -1.08 -2.91 10.15
N LYS A 42 -2.29 -3.43 10.26
CA LYS A 42 -3.09 -3.40 11.48
C LYS A 42 -3.24 -4.81 12.03
N GLY A 43 -3.11 -4.96 13.35
CA GLY A 43 -3.44 -6.23 14.01
C GLY A 43 -4.94 -6.50 13.96
N GLY A 44 -5.36 -7.55 13.24
CA GLY A 44 -6.77 -7.92 13.13
C GLY A 44 -6.98 -9.21 12.33
N GLY A 45 -7.70 -10.17 12.92
CA GLY A 45 -8.04 -11.47 12.33
C GLY A 45 -7.38 -12.68 13.01
N CYS A 46 -7.88 -13.89 12.74
CA CYS A 46 -7.44 -15.16 13.34
C CYS A 46 -5.93 -15.48 13.10
N SER A 47 -5.29 -14.80 12.14
CA SER A 47 -3.85 -14.91 11.81
C SER A 47 -2.99 -13.71 12.23
N GLY A 48 -3.56 -12.73 12.95
CA GLY A 48 -2.79 -11.73 13.69
C GLY A 48 -2.48 -10.40 12.99
N LEU A 49 -2.42 -10.32 11.66
CA LEU A 49 -2.07 -9.08 10.93
C LEU A 49 -2.88 -8.92 9.62
N SER A 50 -3.32 -7.70 9.32
CA SER A 50 -4.06 -7.31 8.11
C SER A 50 -3.45 -6.06 7.49
N TYR A 51 -3.33 -6.02 6.17
CA TYR A 51 -2.86 -4.82 5.44
C TYR A 51 -3.97 -3.76 5.36
N THR A 52 -3.60 -2.49 5.46
CA THR A 52 -4.52 -1.36 5.39
C THR A 52 -4.08 -0.38 4.32
N ILE A 53 -5.03 0.09 3.52
CA ILE A 53 -4.86 1.15 2.53
C ILE A 53 -5.74 2.31 2.95
N ASN A 54 -5.15 3.48 3.09
CA ASN A 54 -5.85 4.73 3.31
C ASN A 54 -5.32 5.77 2.34
N PHE A 55 -6.06 6.86 2.18
CA PHE A 55 -5.62 8.04 1.47
C PHE A 55 -5.57 9.17 2.49
N ASP A 56 -4.41 9.79 2.63
CA ASP A 56 -4.15 10.78 3.66
C ASP A 56 -3.52 11.99 2.99
N ASP A 57 -4.05 13.19 3.27
CA ASP A 57 -3.47 14.45 2.80
C ASP A 57 -2.22 14.85 3.62
N LYS A 58 -1.99 14.22 4.78
CA LYS A 58 -0.93 14.58 5.71
C LYS A 58 0.13 13.50 5.83
N ILE A 59 1.38 13.94 5.87
CA ILE A 59 2.55 13.12 6.13
C ILE A 59 3.00 13.40 7.56
N GLY A 60 3.02 12.38 8.41
CA GLY A 60 3.54 12.48 9.77
C GLY A 60 5.07 12.45 9.82
N GLN A 61 5.65 12.90 10.93
CA GLN A 61 7.11 12.96 11.13
C GLN A 61 7.81 11.59 11.18
N TYR A 62 7.06 10.50 11.40
CA TYR A 62 7.57 9.13 11.46
C TYR A 62 7.13 8.29 10.25
N ASP A 63 6.50 8.93 9.27
CA ASP A 63 6.11 8.30 8.04
C ASP A 63 7.25 8.41 7.02
N GLN A 64 7.50 7.31 6.34
CA GLN A 64 8.38 7.28 5.18
C GLN A 64 7.56 7.54 3.93
N VAL A 65 8.01 8.49 3.11
CA VAL A 65 7.34 8.85 1.86
C VAL A 65 8.17 8.35 0.70
N TYR A 66 7.55 7.56 -0.16
CA TYR A 66 8.14 7.03 -1.37
C TYR A 66 7.36 7.54 -2.57
N GLU A 67 8.05 8.01 -3.60
CA GLU A 67 7.42 8.35 -4.87
C GLU A 67 7.56 7.18 -5.84
N ILE A 68 6.43 6.54 -6.16
CA ILE A 68 6.39 5.36 -7.04
C ILE A 68 5.52 5.69 -8.23
N ASN A 69 6.12 5.76 -9.42
CA ASN A 69 5.41 6.06 -10.67
C ASN A 69 4.57 7.36 -10.60
N GLY A 70 5.03 8.38 -9.87
CA GLY A 70 4.31 9.65 -9.66
C GLY A 70 3.13 9.55 -8.70
N VAL A 71 3.14 8.57 -7.80
CA VAL A 71 2.23 8.45 -6.66
C VAL A 71 3.05 8.56 -5.38
N LYS A 72 2.63 9.44 -4.47
CA LYS A 72 3.18 9.47 -3.11
C LYS A 72 2.62 8.31 -2.30
N VAL A 73 3.51 7.48 -1.77
CA VAL A 73 3.19 6.35 -0.91
C VAL A 73 3.75 6.64 0.47
N ILE A 74 2.88 6.74 1.45
CA ILE A 74 3.16 7.09 2.84
C ILE A 74 3.11 5.80 3.66
N ILE A 75 4.18 5.48 4.38
CA ILE A 75 4.29 4.23 5.14
C ILE A 75 4.82 4.53 6.53
N ASP A 76 4.11 4.10 7.56
CA ASP A 76 4.61 4.21 8.93
C ASP A 76 5.86 3.32 9.11
N THR A 77 6.87 3.83 9.81
CA THR A 77 8.14 3.12 10.04
C THR A 77 7.96 1.69 10.59
N LYS A 78 6.96 1.43 11.44
CA LYS A 78 6.68 0.08 11.96
C LYS A 78 6.10 -0.82 10.89
N SER A 79 5.25 -0.27 10.01
CA SER A 79 4.62 -1.00 8.91
C SER A 79 5.60 -1.30 7.78
N ALA A 80 6.61 -0.45 7.57
CA ALA A 80 7.63 -0.62 6.54
C ALA A 80 8.32 -1.99 6.62
N ILE A 81 8.59 -2.48 7.84
CA ILE A 81 9.20 -3.80 8.08
C ILE A 81 8.33 -4.94 7.53
N TYR A 82 7.01 -4.83 7.65
CA TYR A 82 6.06 -5.85 7.18
C TYR A 82 5.74 -5.73 5.69
N LEU A 83 5.87 -4.52 5.14
CA LEU A 83 5.63 -4.22 3.73
C LEU A 83 6.88 -4.42 2.86
N GLN A 84 8.05 -4.61 3.46
CA GLN A 84 9.31 -4.77 2.75
C GLN A 84 9.26 -5.94 1.74
N GLY A 85 9.50 -5.63 0.47
CA GLY A 85 9.44 -6.59 -0.63
C GLY A 85 8.03 -6.98 -1.05
N THR A 86 7.01 -6.33 -0.52
CA THR A 86 5.62 -6.54 -0.95
C THR A 86 5.38 -5.84 -2.28
N GLN A 87 4.50 -6.41 -3.10
CA GLN A 87 3.98 -5.78 -4.30
C GLN A 87 2.49 -5.52 -4.13
N LEU A 88 2.05 -4.29 -4.38
CA LEU A 88 0.64 -3.93 -4.43
C LEU A 88 0.14 -4.02 -5.87
N ASP A 89 -0.87 -4.85 -6.06
CA ASP A 89 -1.58 -5.02 -7.31
C ASP A 89 -3.03 -4.55 -7.19
N TYR A 90 -3.67 -4.20 -8.30
CA TYR A 90 -5.09 -3.89 -8.33
C TYR A 90 -5.77 -4.74 -9.40
N GLN A 91 -6.76 -5.51 -8.95
CA GLN A 91 -7.53 -6.40 -9.81
C GLN A 91 -8.95 -5.89 -9.87
N LYS A 92 -9.37 -5.55 -11.09
CA LYS A 92 -10.75 -5.16 -11.36
C LYS A 92 -11.55 -6.41 -11.72
N ASP A 93 -12.52 -6.73 -10.87
CA ASP A 93 -13.42 -7.87 -11.04
C ASP A 93 -14.85 -7.40 -11.35
N LEU A 94 -15.74 -8.35 -11.67
CA LEU A 94 -17.13 -8.07 -12.05
C LEU A 94 -17.93 -7.38 -10.93
N MET A 95 -17.58 -7.66 -9.67
CA MET A 95 -18.21 -7.07 -8.49
C MET A 95 -17.56 -5.74 -8.04
N GLY A 96 -16.48 -5.30 -8.70
CA GLY A 96 -15.69 -4.14 -8.32
C GLY A 96 -14.20 -4.44 -8.37
N GLY A 97 -13.37 -3.43 -8.08
CA GLY A 97 -11.92 -3.63 -8.00
C GLY A 97 -11.41 -3.72 -6.58
N ASN A 98 -10.39 -4.56 -6.38
CA ASN A 98 -9.78 -4.81 -5.08
C ASN A 98 -8.26 -4.71 -5.18
N PHE A 99 -7.65 -4.17 -4.13
CA PHE A 99 -6.20 -4.10 -4.00
C PHE A 99 -5.68 -5.39 -3.36
N LYS A 100 -4.69 -6.00 -3.99
CA LYS A 100 -4.04 -7.23 -3.51
C LYS A 100 -2.60 -6.95 -3.13
N PHE A 101 -2.24 -7.32 -1.91
CA PHE A 101 -0.86 -7.30 -1.44
C PHE A 101 -0.24 -8.68 -1.69
N LEU A 102 0.82 -8.70 -2.49
CA LEU A 102 1.62 -9.87 -2.81
C LEU A 102 2.94 -9.76 -2.04
N ASN A 103 2.99 -10.32 -0.84
CA ASN A 103 4.19 -10.33 -0.02
C ASN A 103 4.89 -11.70 -0.16
N PRO A 104 6.05 -11.80 -0.84
CA PRO A 104 6.77 -13.07 -0.98
C PRO A 104 7.26 -13.64 0.36
N ASN A 105 7.41 -12.77 1.37
CA ASN A 105 7.75 -13.17 2.74
C ASN A 105 6.54 -13.64 3.54
N ALA A 106 5.31 -13.37 3.08
CA ALA A 106 4.09 -13.87 3.70
C ALA A 106 3.85 -15.34 3.34
N ASN A 107 4.78 -16.21 3.75
CA ASN A 107 4.66 -17.67 3.63
C ASN A 107 3.74 -18.27 4.71
N LYS A 108 2.60 -17.62 4.97
CA LYS A 108 1.54 -18.16 5.81
C LYS A 108 0.20 -17.93 5.14
N THR A 109 -0.06 -18.78 4.15
CA THR A 109 -1.37 -19.35 3.90
C THR A 109 -2.02 -19.65 5.25
N CYS A 110 -2.99 -18.82 5.67
CA CYS A 110 -3.92 -19.27 6.68
C CYS A 110 -4.77 -20.35 5.99
N GLY A 111 -4.40 -21.61 6.24
CA GLY A 111 -5.17 -22.78 5.87
C GLY A 111 -6.45 -22.88 6.70
N CYS A 112 -7.44 -22.07 6.35
CA CYS A 112 -8.87 -22.30 6.56
C CYS A 112 -9.54 -21.69 5.32
N GLY A 113 -9.70 -22.38 4.20
CA GLY A 113 -10.13 -23.77 4.12
C GLY A 113 -11.65 -23.92 4.29
N GLU A 114 -12.43 -22.84 4.25
CA GLU A 114 -13.91 -22.90 4.20
C GLU A 114 -14.38 -21.74 3.29
N SER A 115 -14.36 -21.88 1.96
CA SER A 115 -15.31 -22.64 1.14
C SER A 115 -16.76 -22.47 1.61
N PHE A 116 -17.52 -21.67 0.87
CA PHE A 116 -18.97 -21.64 0.90
C PHE A 116 -19.57 -23.05 0.74
N SER A 117 -20.44 -23.46 1.67
CA SER A 117 -21.52 -24.48 1.60
C SER A 117 -22.08 -24.57 3.04
N ALA A 118 -23.36 -24.37 3.40
CA ALA A 118 -24.64 -24.34 2.72
C ALA A 118 -25.61 -23.41 3.50
#